data_AF-F7YYA8-F1
#
_entry.id   AF-F7YYA8-F1
#
_cell.length_a   1.000
_cell.length_b   1.000
_cell.length_c   1.000
_cell.angle_alpha   90.00
_cell.angle_beta   90.00
_cell.angle_gamma   90.00
#
_symmetry.space_group_name_H-M   'P 1'
#
loop_
_entity.id
_entity.type
_entity.pdbx_description
1 polymer ?
#
loop_
_entity_poly.entity_id
_entity_poly.type
_entity_poly.pdbx_seq_one_letter_code
_entity_poly.pdbx_strand_id
1 'polypeptide(L)'
;MNELGNLISKLNPRVLQIREEASFVPLDITYSSSGTFVENDKPNFIDRECENIIFVDSRRRTFESITVEGFVMLLCQVVTGALRYSNSLCTPLFSPDTNPPESKFILAVPQALAQLLGLEESQRIWIGEILAQVEIGASAENALDSYMQRAEKNEVEKYLDQAIVIKDGSIDFTTPAFRLPFGPFGLVKNIEKAYLDMKTFLSLGQMKRGERSRSIKVKLSEPDYERVMTYLKLVDSPGLKGLVRLEAVVEVDVFESSSEKIFELFDQLAKTLPNLTADASFIARMPENIFPVSYLEKCLEKFFYDRDYVHWNVVKALAQSKSSIIQK
;
A
#
# COMPACT_ATOMS: atom_id res chain seq x y z
N MET A 1 8.09 7.27 -40.99
CA MET A 1 7.81 6.36 -39.86
C MET A 1 7.73 7.26 -38.63
N ASN A 2 6.62 7.31 -37.90
CA ASN A 2 6.51 8.19 -36.74
C ASN A 2 7.30 7.58 -35.57
N GLU A 3 8.31 8.28 -35.08
CA GLU A 3 9.05 7.87 -33.88
C GLU A 3 8.16 7.99 -32.64
N LEU A 4 8.22 7.00 -31.75
CA LEU A 4 7.43 6.97 -30.51
C LEU A 4 7.59 8.26 -29.70
N GLY A 5 8.83 8.77 -29.57
CA GLY A 5 9.11 10.01 -28.85
C GLY A 5 8.31 11.21 -29.37
N ASN A 6 8.12 11.33 -30.70
CA ASN A 6 7.35 12.41 -31.29
C ASN A 6 5.83 12.26 -31.04
N LEU A 7 5.36 11.03 -30.87
CA LEU A 7 3.95 10.74 -30.58
C LEU A 7 3.58 11.05 -29.13
N ILE A 8 4.45 10.71 -28.17
CA ILE A 8 4.08 10.72 -26.75
C ILE A 8 4.75 11.82 -25.93
N SER A 9 5.87 12.43 -26.37
CA SER A 9 6.60 13.43 -25.55
C SER A 9 5.74 14.61 -25.10
N LYS A 10 4.83 15.07 -25.96
CA LYS A 10 3.90 16.17 -25.67
C LYS A 10 2.78 15.78 -24.67
N LEU A 11 2.65 14.49 -24.36
CA LEU A 11 1.64 13.95 -23.45
C LEU A 11 2.18 13.69 -22.04
N ASN A 12 3.44 14.07 -21.76
CA ASN A 12 4.12 13.88 -20.47
C ASN A 12 4.01 12.43 -19.94
N PRO A 13 4.55 11.45 -20.70
CA PRO A 13 4.35 10.04 -20.40
C PRO A 13 5.07 9.66 -19.11
N ARG A 14 4.41 8.84 -18.29
CA ARG A 14 5.06 8.18 -17.16
C ARG A 14 5.75 6.92 -17.69
N VAL A 15 7.07 6.86 -17.56
CA VAL A 15 7.86 5.70 -17.98
C VAL A 15 8.34 4.96 -16.73
N LEU A 16 8.04 3.67 -16.65
CA LEU A 16 8.45 2.80 -15.55
C LEU A 16 9.36 1.70 -16.10
N GLN A 17 10.48 1.46 -15.43
CA GLN A 17 11.37 0.35 -15.76
C GLN A 17 10.85 -0.94 -15.10
N ILE A 18 10.56 -1.94 -15.92
CA ILE A 18 10.23 -3.31 -15.47
C ILE A 18 11.55 -4.02 -15.17
N ARG A 19 11.76 -4.48 -13.93
CA ARG A 19 13.02 -5.13 -13.50
C ARG A 19 12.93 -6.66 -13.44
N GLU A 20 11.75 -7.22 -13.23
CA GLU A 20 11.51 -8.66 -13.18
C GLU A 20 10.31 -8.99 -14.08
N GLU A 21 10.34 -10.05 -14.88
CA GLU A 21 9.22 -10.39 -15.79
C GLU A 21 7.91 -10.71 -15.04
N ALA A 22 8.01 -11.15 -13.78
CA ALA A 22 6.87 -11.37 -12.89
C ALA A 22 6.40 -10.09 -12.16
N SER A 23 6.99 -8.92 -12.46
CA SER A 23 6.61 -7.67 -11.79
C SER A 23 5.35 -7.05 -12.38
N PHE A 24 4.53 -6.49 -11.48
CA PHE A 24 3.25 -5.85 -11.73
C PHE A 24 3.32 -4.85 -12.91
N VAL A 25 2.53 -5.11 -13.95
CA VAL A 25 2.24 -4.12 -15.00
C VAL A 25 1.12 -3.21 -14.48
N PRO A 26 1.32 -1.89 -14.42
CA PRO A 26 0.26 -0.98 -13.98
C PRO A 26 -0.98 -1.12 -14.85
N LEU A 27 -2.15 -1.15 -14.22
CA LEU A 27 -3.42 -1.09 -14.92
C LEU A 27 -3.66 0.31 -15.50
N ASP A 28 -4.50 0.37 -16.53
CA ASP A 28 -4.99 1.63 -17.07
C ASP A 28 -5.77 2.42 -16.03
N ILE A 29 -5.62 3.75 -16.05
CA ILE A 29 -6.38 4.63 -15.17
C ILE A 29 -7.84 4.65 -15.64
N THR A 30 -8.74 4.26 -14.75
CA THR A 30 -10.18 4.41 -14.94
C THR A 30 -10.62 5.82 -14.53
N TYR A 31 -11.14 6.57 -15.51
CA TYR A 31 -11.73 7.88 -15.30
C TYR A 31 -13.23 7.75 -15.05
N SER A 32 -13.74 8.45 -14.04
CA SER A 32 -15.17 8.43 -13.71
C SER A 32 -15.57 9.69 -12.98
N SER A 33 -16.67 10.35 -13.37
CA SER A 33 -17.22 11.52 -12.65
C SER A 33 -17.97 11.14 -11.37
N SER A 34 -17.47 10.14 -10.65
CA SER A 34 -18.11 9.59 -9.45
C SER A 34 -17.77 10.34 -8.17
N GLY A 35 -16.70 11.15 -8.19
CA GLY A 35 -16.32 12.02 -7.09
C GLY A 35 -16.89 13.43 -7.25
N THR A 36 -17.23 14.04 -6.13
CA THR A 36 -17.72 15.43 -6.07
C THR A 36 -16.69 16.28 -5.36
N PHE A 37 -16.34 17.44 -5.92
CA PHE A 37 -15.50 18.41 -5.21
C PHE A 37 -16.21 18.95 -3.97
N VAL A 38 -15.45 19.11 -2.90
CA VAL A 38 -15.95 19.68 -1.65
C VAL A 38 -15.81 21.21 -1.73
N GLU A 39 -16.93 21.92 -1.87
CA GLU A 39 -16.94 23.36 -2.22
C GLU A 39 -16.32 24.28 -1.17
N ASN A 40 -16.39 23.92 0.12
CA ASN A 40 -15.80 24.71 1.20
C ASN A 40 -14.30 24.46 1.39
N ASP A 41 -13.71 23.45 0.73
CA ASP A 41 -12.26 23.24 0.78
C ASP A 41 -11.55 24.18 -0.20
N LYS A 42 -10.77 25.09 0.39
CA LYS A 42 -9.87 25.99 -0.33
C LYS A 42 -8.44 25.62 0.06
N PRO A 43 -7.70 24.90 -0.81
CA PRO A 43 -6.30 24.59 -0.56
C PRO A 43 -5.53 25.85 -0.20
N ASN A 44 -4.89 25.84 0.97
CA ASN A 44 -4.16 26.98 1.48
C ASN A 44 -2.70 26.60 1.63
N PHE A 45 -1.81 27.50 1.24
CA PHE A 45 -0.42 27.34 1.61
C PHE A 45 -0.29 27.67 3.09
N ILE A 46 -0.03 26.66 3.90
CA ILE A 46 0.26 26.83 5.32
C ILE A 46 1.77 26.75 5.56
N ASP A 47 2.24 27.51 6.55
CA ASP A 47 3.67 27.56 6.90
C ASP A 47 4.05 26.55 8.00
N ARG A 48 3.18 25.55 8.25
CA ARG A 48 3.39 24.54 9.28
C ARG A 48 3.59 23.17 8.65
N GLU A 49 4.74 22.57 8.94
CA GLU A 49 5.05 21.18 8.59
C GLU A 49 4.57 20.20 9.68
N CYS A 50 4.38 18.94 9.29
CA CYS A 50 4.15 17.85 10.23
C CYS A 50 5.47 17.43 10.88
N GLU A 51 5.62 17.69 12.17
CA GLU A 51 6.81 17.34 12.94
C GLU A 51 6.89 15.85 13.34
N ASN A 52 5.77 15.13 13.28
CA ASN A 52 5.68 13.74 13.69
C ASN A 52 4.69 12.98 12.80
N ILE A 53 5.21 12.11 11.94
CA ILE A 53 4.44 11.24 11.05
C ILE A 53 4.87 9.80 11.29
N ILE A 54 3.93 8.87 11.36
CA ILE A 54 4.20 7.43 11.39
C ILE A 54 3.77 6.85 10.04
N PHE A 55 4.73 6.29 9.31
CA PHE A 55 4.50 5.56 8.07
C PHE A 55 4.32 4.09 8.38
N VAL A 56 3.27 3.46 7.83
CA VAL A 56 2.98 2.04 7.97
C VAL A 56 2.98 1.40 6.59
N ASP A 57 3.66 0.26 6.47
CA ASP A 57 3.76 -0.48 5.22
C ASP A 57 3.99 -1.98 5.51
N SER A 58 3.66 -2.81 4.52
CA SER A 58 3.97 -4.24 4.50
C SER A 58 4.78 -4.62 3.28
N ARG A 59 5.78 -5.45 3.50
CA ARG A 59 6.51 -6.13 2.44
C ARG A 59 6.04 -7.58 2.35
N ARG A 60 5.90 -8.07 1.12
CA ARG A 60 5.74 -9.50 0.85
C ARG A 60 6.92 -10.04 0.07
N ARG A 61 7.25 -11.30 0.34
CA ARG A 61 8.14 -12.11 -0.49
C ARG A 61 7.43 -13.41 -0.81
N THR A 62 7.14 -13.63 -2.09
CA THR A 62 6.72 -14.94 -2.60
C THR A 62 7.97 -15.79 -2.84
N PHE A 63 7.99 -16.97 -2.23
CA PHE A 63 9.08 -17.93 -2.35
C PHE A 63 8.78 -18.97 -3.41
N GLU A 64 7.59 -19.57 -3.34
CA GLU A 64 7.18 -20.66 -4.20
C GLU A 64 5.75 -20.46 -4.69
N SER A 65 5.50 -20.90 -5.93
CA SER A 65 4.17 -21.08 -6.50
C SER A 65 3.99 -22.56 -6.77
N ILE A 66 3.05 -23.19 -6.06
CA ILE A 66 2.83 -24.64 -6.14
C ILE A 66 1.48 -24.88 -6.81
N THR A 67 1.47 -25.68 -7.88
CA THR A 67 0.25 -26.06 -8.58
C THR A 67 -0.19 -27.45 -8.14
N VAL A 68 -1.42 -27.55 -7.62
CA VAL A 68 -2.05 -28.80 -7.17
C VAL A 68 -3.41 -28.92 -7.83
N GLU A 69 -3.63 -29.99 -8.62
CA GLU A 69 -4.90 -30.23 -9.32
C GLU A 69 -5.36 -29.03 -10.18
N GLY A 70 -4.41 -28.28 -10.75
CA GLY A 70 -4.68 -27.07 -11.54
C GLY A 70 -4.94 -25.79 -10.73
N PHE A 71 -4.98 -25.87 -9.40
CA PHE A 71 -5.05 -24.71 -8.51
C PHE A 71 -3.65 -24.24 -8.10
N VAL A 72 -3.46 -22.92 -8.05
CA VAL A 72 -2.21 -22.31 -7.57
C VAL A 72 -2.34 -21.98 -6.09
N MET A 73 -1.38 -22.42 -5.29
CA MET A 73 -1.13 -21.93 -3.93
C MET A 73 0.20 -21.19 -3.90
N LEU A 74 0.30 -20.18 -3.04
CA LEU A 74 1.49 -19.34 -2.91
C LEU A 74 2.09 -19.52 -1.53
N LEU A 75 3.39 -19.77 -1.49
CA LEU A 75 4.15 -19.76 -0.25
C LEU A 75 4.86 -18.42 -0.11
N CYS A 76 4.44 -17.65 0.89
CA CYS A 76 4.84 -16.27 1.06
C CYS A 76 5.28 -16.00 2.48
N GLN A 77 6.02 -14.92 2.66
CA GLN A 77 6.15 -14.25 3.95
C GLN A 77 5.68 -12.82 3.80
N VAL A 78 4.97 -12.34 4.81
CA VAL A 78 4.59 -10.94 4.96
C VAL A 78 5.27 -10.39 6.19
N VAL A 79 5.92 -9.24 6.04
CA VAL A 79 6.55 -8.50 7.14
C VAL A 79 5.95 -7.10 7.17
N THR A 80 5.34 -6.73 8.29
CA THR A 80 4.62 -5.47 8.49
C THR A 80 5.24 -4.70 9.63
N GLY A 81 5.38 -3.38 9.46
CA GLY A 81 5.88 -2.53 10.52
C GLY A 81 5.69 -1.06 10.23
N ALA A 82 6.21 -0.24 11.14
CA ALA A 82 6.08 1.20 11.08
C ALA A 82 7.41 1.93 11.24
N LEU A 83 7.47 3.15 10.69
CA LEU A 83 8.58 4.07 10.77
C LEU A 83 8.08 5.43 11.26
N ARG A 84 8.69 5.98 12.30
CA ARG A 84 8.43 7.36 12.73
C ARG A 84 9.38 8.31 12.03
N TYR A 85 8.82 9.31 11.36
CA TYR A 85 9.52 10.52 10.95
C TYR A 85 9.28 11.61 11.99
N SER A 86 10.35 12.04 12.68
CA SER A 86 10.28 13.18 13.59
C SER A 86 11.63 13.87 13.70
N ASN A 87 11.62 15.21 13.82
CA ASN A 87 12.84 16.03 13.89
C ASN A 87 13.84 15.73 12.76
N SER A 88 13.32 15.55 11.53
CA SER A 88 14.10 15.19 10.34
C SER A 88 14.80 13.82 10.41
N LEU A 89 14.44 12.96 11.36
CA LEU A 89 14.98 11.61 11.52
C LEU A 89 13.90 10.56 11.21
N CYS A 90 14.32 9.48 10.56
CA CYS A 90 13.49 8.31 10.30
C CYS A 90 13.91 7.15 11.20
N THR A 91 13.04 6.76 12.14
CA THR A 91 13.32 5.73 13.15
C THR A 91 12.31 4.59 13.03
N PRO A 92 12.77 3.34 12.74
CA PRO A 92 11.89 2.17 12.77
C PRO A 92 11.30 1.98 14.17
N LEU A 93 10.01 1.66 14.24
CA LEU A 93 9.32 1.38 15.51
C LEU A 93 9.43 -0.10 15.92
N PHE A 94 10.38 -0.81 15.30
CA PHE A 94 10.73 -2.19 15.55
C PHE A 94 12.25 -2.36 15.58
N SER A 95 12.71 -3.41 16.25
CA SER A 95 14.11 -3.80 16.36
C SER A 95 14.23 -5.32 16.27
N PRO A 96 15.35 -5.88 15.80
CA PRO A 96 15.51 -7.34 15.75
C PRO A 96 15.40 -8.03 17.11
N ASP A 97 15.92 -7.39 18.16
CA ASP A 97 16.17 -8.07 19.44
C ASP A 97 15.06 -7.86 20.47
N THR A 98 14.37 -6.71 20.46
CA THR A 98 13.42 -6.35 21.53
C THR A 98 11.98 -6.26 21.07
N ASN A 99 11.75 -5.87 19.81
CA ASN A 99 10.40 -5.74 19.25
C ASN A 99 10.46 -5.94 17.74
N PRO A 100 10.60 -7.19 17.24
CA PRO A 100 10.65 -7.44 15.81
C PRO A 100 9.35 -7.02 15.13
N PRO A 101 9.41 -6.65 13.83
CA PRO A 101 8.19 -6.37 13.07
C PRO A 101 7.32 -7.63 13.02
N GLU A 102 6.02 -7.44 12.78
CA GLU A 102 5.14 -8.59 12.56
C GLU A 102 5.64 -9.32 11.31
N SER A 103 5.93 -10.62 11.46
CA SER A 103 6.43 -11.46 10.38
C SER A 103 5.67 -12.78 10.38
N LYS A 104 4.92 -13.04 9.31
CA LYS A 104 4.17 -14.28 9.13
C LYS A 104 4.55 -14.99 7.86
N PHE A 105 4.80 -16.29 8.01
CA PHE A 105 4.95 -17.21 6.90
C PHE A 105 3.58 -17.79 6.57
N ILE A 106 3.17 -17.66 5.31
CA ILE A 106 1.79 -17.84 4.87
C ILE A 106 1.75 -18.85 3.73
N LEU A 107 0.87 -19.84 3.85
CA LEU A 107 0.39 -20.61 2.72
C LEU A 107 -0.94 -20.01 2.27
N ALA A 108 -0.92 -19.28 1.17
CA ALA A 108 -2.11 -18.68 0.58
C ALA A 108 -2.78 -19.68 -0.38
N VAL A 109 -4.06 -19.94 -0.17
CA VAL A 109 -4.80 -21.04 -0.83
C VAL A 109 -6.13 -20.53 -1.38
N PRO A 110 -6.53 -20.91 -2.61
CA PRO A 110 -7.87 -20.62 -3.10
C PRO A 110 -8.91 -21.45 -2.34
N GLN A 111 -10.07 -20.86 -2.06
CA GLN A 111 -11.17 -21.45 -1.29
C GLN A 111 -11.57 -22.86 -1.77
N ALA A 112 -11.60 -23.08 -3.09
CA ALA A 112 -11.93 -24.38 -3.67
C ALA A 112 -10.90 -25.46 -3.29
N LEU A 113 -9.61 -25.14 -3.33
CA LEU A 113 -8.56 -26.08 -2.94
C LEU A 113 -8.54 -26.30 -1.43
N ALA A 114 -8.76 -25.25 -0.63
CA ALA A 114 -8.84 -25.38 0.82
C ALA A 114 -9.95 -26.36 1.25
N GLN A 115 -11.13 -26.30 0.61
CA GLN A 115 -12.22 -27.23 0.85
C GLN A 115 -11.86 -28.68 0.48
N LEU A 116 -11.19 -28.88 -0.67
CA LEU A 116 -10.73 -30.21 -1.10
C LEU A 116 -9.72 -30.82 -0.12
N LEU A 117 -8.85 -30.00 0.47
CA LEU A 117 -7.81 -30.44 1.39
C LEU A 117 -8.24 -30.43 2.87
N GLY A 118 -9.46 -29.97 3.18
CA GLY A 118 -9.95 -29.82 4.55
C GLY A 118 -9.14 -28.81 5.37
N LEU A 119 -8.68 -27.72 4.74
CA LEU A 119 -7.93 -26.64 5.39
C LEU A 119 -8.87 -25.55 5.93
N GLU A 120 -8.50 -24.99 7.07
CA GLU A 120 -9.23 -23.91 7.74
C GLU A 120 -8.43 -22.60 7.74
N GLU A 121 -9.14 -21.46 7.75
CA GLU A 121 -8.53 -20.13 7.85
C GLU A 121 -7.70 -20.02 9.13
N SER A 122 -6.50 -19.43 9.03
CA SER A 122 -5.55 -19.30 10.14
C SER A 122 -5.03 -20.62 10.74
N GLN A 123 -5.35 -21.77 10.13
CA GLN A 123 -4.77 -23.06 10.52
C GLN A 123 -3.24 -23.00 10.40
N ARG A 124 -2.53 -23.66 11.33
CA ARG A 124 -1.07 -23.76 11.26
C ARG A 124 -0.64 -25.11 10.71
N ILE A 125 0.25 -25.09 9.73
CA ILE A 125 0.78 -26.28 9.07
C ILE A 125 2.31 -26.23 9.00
N TRP A 126 2.96 -27.38 9.03
CA TRP A 126 4.41 -27.47 8.86
C TRP A 126 4.77 -27.69 7.40
N ILE A 127 5.70 -26.88 6.92
CA ILE A 127 6.36 -27.04 5.61
C ILE A 127 7.82 -27.29 5.92
N GLY A 128 8.18 -28.58 6.01
CA GLY A 128 9.45 -29.01 6.54
C GLY A 128 9.56 -28.61 8.01
N GLU A 129 10.45 -27.67 8.31
CA GLU A 129 10.70 -27.11 9.64
C GLU A 129 10.12 -25.70 9.82
N ILE A 130 9.39 -25.18 8.83
CA ILE A 130 8.79 -23.85 8.88
C ILE A 130 7.31 -23.98 9.19
N LEU A 131 6.83 -23.28 10.22
CA LEU A 131 5.41 -23.21 10.55
C LEU A 131 4.75 -22.11 9.70
N ALA A 132 3.87 -22.51 8.81
CA ALA A 132 3.07 -21.62 7.98
C ALA A 132 1.65 -21.45 8.55
N GLN A 133 1.08 -20.27 8.41
CA GLN A 133 -0.34 -20.00 8.63
C GLN A 133 -1.08 -20.09 7.29
N VAL A 134 -2.22 -20.78 7.26
CA VAL A 134 -3.06 -20.90 6.08
C VAL A 134 -3.94 -19.66 5.97
N GLU A 135 -3.96 -19.06 4.78
CA GLU A 135 -4.82 -17.93 4.42
C GLU A 135 -5.65 -18.30 3.20
N ILE A 136 -6.96 -18.11 3.27
CA ILE A 136 -7.91 -18.57 2.27
C ILE A 136 -8.60 -17.37 1.60
N GLY A 137 -8.69 -17.41 0.28
CA GLY A 137 -9.33 -16.35 -0.51
C GLY A 137 -9.93 -16.89 -1.81
N ALA A 138 -10.53 -16.00 -2.62
CA ALA A 138 -11.07 -16.40 -3.93
C ALA A 138 -9.95 -16.93 -4.86
N SER A 139 -8.74 -16.40 -4.71
CA SER A 139 -7.49 -16.87 -5.28
C SER A 139 -6.40 -16.82 -4.20
N ALA A 140 -5.26 -17.47 -4.42
CA ALA A 140 -4.10 -17.35 -3.51
C ALA A 140 -3.59 -15.90 -3.40
N GLU A 141 -3.62 -15.13 -4.49
CA GLU A 141 -3.26 -13.70 -4.46
C GLU A 141 -4.23 -12.90 -3.59
N ASN A 142 -5.53 -13.12 -3.76
CA ASN A 142 -6.56 -12.45 -2.96
C ASN A 142 -6.46 -12.81 -1.47
N ALA A 143 -6.14 -14.06 -1.13
CA ALA A 143 -5.89 -14.47 0.24
C ALA A 143 -4.71 -13.69 0.86
N LEU A 144 -3.62 -13.56 0.11
CA LEU A 144 -2.42 -12.84 0.54
C LEU A 144 -2.69 -11.34 0.71
N ASP A 145 -3.34 -10.72 -0.26
CA ASP A 145 -3.69 -9.29 -0.22
C ASP A 145 -4.62 -9.00 0.98
N SER A 146 -5.60 -9.88 1.24
CA SER A 146 -6.49 -9.77 2.39
C SER A 146 -5.75 -9.88 3.72
N TYR A 147 -4.80 -10.81 3.83
CA TYR A 147 -3.95 -10.90 5.03
C TYR A 147 -3.11 -9.63 5.21
N MET A 148 -2.46 -9.14 4.15
CA MET A 148 -1.64 -7.92 4.22
C MET A 148 -2.45 -6.72 4.70
N GLN A 149 -3.66 -6.52 4.16
CA GLN A 149 -4.57 -5.47 4.61
C GLN A 149 -4.89 -5.55 6.10
N ARG A 150 -5.16 -6.76 6.63
CA ARG A 150 -5.39 -6.97 8.07
C ARG A 150 -4.14 -6.70 8.91
N ALA A 151 -2.96 -7.11 8.45
CA ALA A 151 -1.71 -6.83 9.16
C ALA A 151 -1.42 -5.32 9.22
N GLU A 152 -1.60 -4.61 8.09
CA GLU A 152 -1.45 -3.15 8.04
C GLU A 152 -2.45 -2.44 8.92
N LYS A 153 -3.72 -2.89 8.94
CA LYS A 153 -4.74 -2.38 9.86
C LYS A 153 -4.26 -2.47 11.31
N ASN A 154 -3.84 -3.67 11.73
CA ASN A 154 -3.40 -3.89 13.11
C ASN A 154 -2.19 -3.02 13.46
N GLU A 155 -1.29 -2.78 12.51
CA GLU A 155 -0.14 -1.91 12.71
C GLU A 155 -0.55 -0.43 12.79
N VAL A 156 -1.48 0.03 11.95
CA VAL A 156 -2.06 1.39 12.00
C VAL A 156 -2.71 1.65 13.36
N GLU A 157 -3.52 0.72 13.87
CA GLU A 157 -4.27 0.87 15.13
C GLU A 157 -3.36 1.16 16.33
N LYS A 158 -2.12 0.66 16.35
CA LYS A 158 -1.15 0.89 17.43
C LYS A 158 -0.77 2.36 17.61
N TYR A 159 -0.90 3.18 16.56
CA TYR A 159 -0.31 4.51 16.50
C TYR A 159 -1.30 5.66 16.30
N LEU A 160 -2.60 5.37 16.11
CA LEU A 160 -3.62 6.39 15.82
C LEU A 160 -3.72 7.49 16.88
N ASP A 161 -3.37 7.20 18.13
CA ASP A 161 -3.42 8.17 19.23
C ASP A 161 -2.09 8.93 19.45
N GLN A 162 -1.05 8.64 18.66
CA GLN A 162 0.32 9.12 18.91
C GLN A 162 0.80 10.20 17.94
N ALA A 163 0.43 10.09 16.66
CA ALA A 163 0.93 10.95 15.59
C ALA A 163 0.05 10.80 14.35
N ILE A 164 0.26 11.65 13.34
CA ILE A 164 -0.35 11.47 12.02
C ILE A 164 0.12 10.14 11.44
N VAL A 165 -0.81 9.24 11.09
CA VAL A 165 -0.50 7.93 10.53
C VAL A 165 -0.76 7.92 9.03
N ILE A 166 0.27 7.58 8.25
CA ILE A 166 0.19 7.40 6.79
C ILE A 166 0.44 5.92 6.47
N LYS A 167 -0.57 5.25 5.95
CA LYS A 167 -0.48 3.90 5.40
C LYS A 167 -0.09 3.99 3.93
N ASP A 168 0.85 3.16 3.47
CA ASP A 168 1.09 3.02 2.03
C ASP A 168 -0.12 2.36 1.34
N GLY A 169 -0.55 2.94 0.21
CA GLY A 169 -1.74 2.49 -0.51
C GLY A 169 -3.07 3.09 -0.02
N SER A 170 -4.17 2.45 -0.44
CA SER A 170 -5.54 2.94 -0.22
C SER A 170 -6.02 2.68 1.22
N ILE A 171 -6.94 3.51 1.70
CA ILE A 171 -7.74 3.23 2.90
C ILE A 171 -9.05 2.61 2.45
N ASP A 172 -9.28 1.35 2.83
CA ASP A 172 -10.52 0.63 2.63
C ASP A 172 -11.24 0.38 3.96
N PHE A 173 -12.34 -0.38 3.93
CA PHE A 173 -13.11 -0.74 5.12
C PHE A 173 -12.38 -1.67 6.09
N THR A 174 -11.24 -2.26 5.69
CA THR A 174 -10.45 -3.07 6.60
C THR A 174 -9.59 -2.18 7.50
N THR A 175 -9.09 -1.06 6.98
CA THR A 175 -8.32 -0.06 7.73
C THR A 175 -9.24 0.76 8.65
N PRO A 176 -8.79 1.21 9.85
CA PRO A 176 -9.63 2.03 10.70
C PRO A 176 -10.05 3.31 9.99
N ALA A 177 -11.30 3.72 10.21
CA ALA A 177 -11.77 5.01 9.75
C ALA A 177 -10.98 6.15 10.40
N PHE A 178 -11.04 7.32 9.77
CA PHE A 178 -10.44 8.54 10.25
C PHE A 178 -10.92 8.86 11.68
N ARG A 179 -9.95 9.08 12.57
CA ARG A 179 -10.14 9.51 13.95
C ARG A 179 -9.33 10.78 14.17
N LEU A 180 -9.99 11.74 14.81
CA LEU A 180 -9.30 12.94 15.26
C LEU A 180 -8.29 12.59 16.36
N PRO A 181 -7.15 13.31 16.42
CA PRO A 181 -6.77 14.43 15.55
C PRO A 181 -5.85 14.03 14.38
N PHE A 182 -5.61 12.73 14.13
CA PHE A 182 -4.40 12.29 13.43
C PHE A 182 -4.59 11.47 12.14
N GLY A 183 -5.74 10.83 11.90
CA GLY A 183 -5.88 9.95 10.73
C GLY A 183 -6.57 8.62 11.04
N PRO A 184 -6.34 7.57 10.23
CA PRO A 184 -5.23 7.41 9.30
C PRO A 184 -5.48 8.04 7.91
N PHE A 185 -4.39 8.23 7.16
CA PHE A 185 -4.40 8.60 5.75
C PHE A 185 -3.74 7.52 4.90
N GLY A 186 -4.29 7.25 3.73
CA GLY A 186 -3.67 6.43 2.70
C GLY A 186 -2.85 7.30 1.75
N LEU A 187 -1.66 6.84 1.40
CA LEU A 187 -0.82 7.45 0.37
C LEU A 187 -0.86 6.56 -0.89
N VAL A 188 -1.75 6.90 -1.82
CA VAL A 188 -1.93 6.15 -3.07
C VAL A 188 -1.00 6.69 -4.15
N LYS A 189 0.00 5.87 -4.51
CA LYS A 189 1.02 6.16 -5.52
C LYS A 189 0.65 5.70 -6.92
N ASN A 190 -0.12 4.60 -7.00
CA ASN A 190 -0.62 4.03 -8.24
C ASN A 190 -2.12 4.31 -8.32
N ILE A 191 -2.47 5.38 -9.03
CA ILE A 191 -3.86 5.84 -9.16
C ILE A 191 -4.54 5.02 -10.26
N GLU A 192 -5.19 3.92 -9.88
CA GLU A 192 -5.97 3.10 -10.81
C GLU A 192 -7.34 3.69 -11.11
N LYS A 193 -7.97 4.35 -10.13
CA LYS A 193 -9.26 5.03 -10.28
C LYS A 193 -9.11 6.51 -9.95
N ALA A 194 -9.40 7.38 -10.91
CA ALA A 194 -9.22 8.83 -10.76
C ALA A 194 -10.36 9.52 -10.00
N TYR A 195 -11.57 8.95 -10.01
CA TYR A 195 -12.80 9.58 -9.48
C TYR A 195 -13.14 10.97 -10.06
N LEU A 196 -12.45 11.34 -11.14
CA LEU A 196 -12.68 12.52 -11.94
C LEU A 196 -12.76 12.11 -13.41
N ASP A 197 -13.38 12.97 -14.23
CA ASP A 197 -13.25 12.84 -15.68
C ASP A 197 -11.80 13.07 -16.12
N MET A 198 -11.46 12.54 -17.30
CA MET A 198 -10.10 12.56 -17.83
C MET A 198 -9.53 13.98 -17.95
N LYS A 199 -10.33 14.96 -18.40
CA LYS A 199 -9.86 16.33 -18.60
C LYS A 199 -9.50 16.97 -17.26
N THR A 200 -10.38 16.82 -16.27
CA THR A 200 -10.15 17.35 -14.93
C THR A 200 -8.94 16.69 -14.28
N PHE A 201 -8.84 15.35 -14.33
CA PHE A 201 -7.71 14.62 -13.75
C PHE A 201 -6.36 15.01 -14.39
N LEU A 202 -6.29 15.08 -15.72
CA LEU A 202 -5.06 15.45 -16.43
C LEU A 202 -4.63 16.89 -16.14
N SER A 203 -5.57 17.78 -15.80
CA SER A 203 -5.24 19.16 -15.41
C SER A 203 -4.44 19.23 -14.11
N LEU A 204 -4.59 18.24 -13.23
CA LEU A 204 -3.81 18.11 -11.98
C LEU A 204 -2.31 17.90 -12.27
N GLY A 205 -1.96 17.41 -13.45
CA GLY A 205 -0.55 17.29 -13.86
C GLY A 205 0.17 18.63 -14.07
N GLN A 206 -0.55 19.76 -14.02
CA GLN A 206 0.00 21.12 -14.08
C GLN A 206 0.26 21.73 -12.69
N MET A 207 -0.14 21.04 -11.62
CA MET A 207 0.14 21.48 -10.26
C MET A 207 1.66 21.55 -10.02
N LYS A 208 2.06 22.51 -9.19
CA LYS A 208 3.44 22.68 -8.73
C LYS A 208 3.69 21.83 -7.50
N ARG A 209 4.97 21.58 -7.21
CA ARG A 209 5.41 20.90 -5.99
C ARG A 209 4.78 21.52 -4.73
N GLY A 210 4.15 20.67 -3.92
CA GLY A 210 3.48 21.04 -2.68
C GLY A 210 2.08 21.62 -2.85
N GLU A 211 1.59 21.78 -4.08
CA GLU A 211 0.18 22.07 -4.32
C GLU A 211 -0.65 20.80 -4.13
N ARG A 212 -1.86 20.97 -3.57
CA ARG A 212 -2.88 19.93 -3.53
C ARG A 212 -4.16 20.38 -4.25
N SER A 213 -4.93 19.43 -4.77
CA SER A 213 -6.25 19.72 -5.32
C SER A 213 -7.23 20.08 -4.21
N ARG A 214 -8.37 20.68 -4.59
CA ARG A 214 -9.56 20.64 -3.72
C ARG A 214 -9.88 19.20 -3.36
N SER A 215 -10.40 19.00 -2.16
CA SER A 215 -10.86 17.71 -1.70
C SER A 215 -12.00 17.22 -2.58
N ILE A 216 -12.00 15.93 -2.82
CA ILE A 216 -13.01 15.19 -3.57
C ILE A 216 -13.59 14.18 -2.60
N LYS A 217 -14.90 14.02 -2.61
CA LYS A 217 -15.58 13.02 -1.82
C LYS A 217 -16.33 12.03 -2.67
N VAL A 218 -16.33 10.78 -2.24
CA VAL A 218 -17.04 9.65 -2.86
C VAL A 218 -17.77 8.92 -1.74
N LYS A 219 -19.09 8.75 -1.88
CA LYS A 219 -19.86 7.94 -0.96
C LYS A 219 -19.47 6.47 -1.15
N LEU A 220 -19.14 5.79 -0.07
CA LEU A 220 -18.94 4.35 -0.08
C LEU A 220 -20.29 3.67 0.18
N SER A 221 -20.53 2.53 -0.47
CA SER A 221 -21.72 1.70 -0.20
C SER A 221 -21.64 1.17 1.23
N GLU A 222 -22.79 1.08 1.91
CA GLU A 222 -22.99 0.73 3.33
C GLU A 222 -21.79 0.09 4.06
N PRO A 223 -21.39 0.61 5.24
CA PRO A 223 -22.01 1.66 6.05
C PRO A 223 -21.88 3.09 5.48
N ASP A 224 -22.58 4.08 6.07
CA ASP A 224 -22.58 5.50 5.65
C ASP A 224 -21.22 6.19 5.91
N TYR A 225 -20.27 5.90 5.03
CA TYR A 225 -18.93 6.47 5.01
C TYR A 225 -18.68 7.26 3.72
N GLU A 226 -17.87 8.29 3.83
CA GLU A 226 -17.30 9.01 2.70
C GLU A 226 -15.80 8.70 2.61
N ARG A 227 -15.32 8.42 1.41
CA ARG A 227 -13.91 8.54 1.09
C ARG A 227 -13.63 9.98 0.68
N VAL A 228 -12.84 10.67 1.47
CA VAL A 228 -12.40 12.04 1.22
C VAL A 228 -10.94 12.01 0.78
N MET A 229 -10.64 12.64 -0.35
CA MET A 229 -9.34 12.53 -0.99
C MET A 229 -8.87 13.86 -1.57
N THR A 230 -7.56 14.05 -1.66
CA THR A 230 -6.93 15.15 -2.38
C THR A 230 -5.74 14.61 -3.18
N TYR A 231 -5.50 15.19 -4.35
CA TYR A 231 -4.31 14.90 -5.13
C TYR A 231 -3.20 15.87 -4.74
N LEU A 232 -2.00 15.37 -4.52
CA LEU A 232 -0.82 16.15 -4.13
C LEU A 232 0.29 15.96 -5.17
N LYS A 233 0.95 17.06 -5.52
CA LYS A 233 2.12 17.05 -6.38
C LYS A 233 3.41 17.09 -5.57
N LEU A 234 4.24 16.06 -5.69
CA LEU A 234 5.48 15.91 -4.92
C LEU A 234 6.71 16.55 -5.56
N VAL A 235 6.71 16.78 -6.88
CA VAL A 235 7.85 17.33 -7.65
C VAL A 235 7.37 18.26 -8.76
N ASP A 236 8.23 19.17 -9.22
CA ASP A 236 7.95 20.11 -10.32
C ASP A 236 8.09 19.50 -11.72
N SER A 237 7.77 18.21 -11.88
CA SER A 237 7.77 17.55 -13.18
C SER A 237 6.40 17.69 -13.86
N PRO A 238 6.32 18.06 -15.14
CA PRO A 238 5.06 18.06 -15.88
C PRO A 238 4.37 16.69 -15.90
N GLY A 239 3.04 16.68 -16.01
CA GLY A 239 2.24 15.47 -16.15
C GLY A 239 1.96 14.77 -14.82
N LEU A 240 1.76 13.45 -14.86
CA LEU A 240 1.33 12.68 -13.68
C LEU A 240 2.47 12.21 -12.78
N LYS A 241 3.74 12.42 -13.17
CA LYS A 241 4.90 12.07 -12.34
C LYS A 241 4.84 12.83 -11.01
N GLY A 242 4.98 12.12 -9.89
CA GLY A 242 4.86 12.66 -8.55
C GLY A 242 3.48 13.14 -8.16
N LEU A 243 2.44 12.82 -8.93
CA LEU A 243 1.06 12.99 -8.50
C LEU A 243 0.68 11.79 -7.64
N VAL A 244 0.39 12.04 -6.37
CA VAL A 244 -0.11 11.03 -5.42
C VAL A 244 -1.48 11.44 -4.91
N ARG A 245 -2.24 10.49 -4.38
CA ARG A 245 -3.51 10.79 -3.72
C ARG A 245 -3.40 10.51 -2.23
N LEU A 246 -3.72 11.50 -1.43
CA LEU A 246 -4.02 11.34 -0.01
C LEU A 246 -5.51 11.05 0.13
N GLU A 247 -5.86 10.03 0.91
CA GLU A 247 -7.26 9.69 1.14
C GLU A 247 -7.51 9.22 2.57
N ALA A 248 -8.71 9.49 3.06
CA ALA A 248 -9.21 8.98 4.33
C ALA A 248 -10.65 8.47 4.13
N VAL A 249 -11.04 7.47 4.93
CA VAL A 249 -12.42 6.99 5.02
C VAL A 249 -12.99 7.50 6.33
N VAL A 250 -14.10 8.21 6.27
CA VAL A 250 -14.67 8.93 7.42
C VAL A 250 -16.19 8.74 7.45
N GLU A 251 -16.76 8.59 8.65
CA GLU A 251 -18.22 8.56 8.82
C GLU A 251 -18.81 9.91 8.40
N VAL A 252 -19.98 9.90 7.77
CA VAL A 252 -20.61 11.14 7.24
C VAL A 252 -20.73 12.21 8.34
N ASP A 253 -21.26 11.85 9.52
CA ASP A 253 -21.45 12.78 10.64
C ASP A 253 -20.12 13.33 11.20
N VAL A 254 -19.09 12.48 11.20
CA VAL A 254 -17.74 12.89 11.60
C VAL A 254 -17.17 13.85 10.57
N PHE A 255 -17.38 13.61 9.28
CA PHE A 255 -16.89 14.50 8.24
C PHE A 255 -17.53 15.89 8.33
N GLU A 256 -18.85 15.96 8.53
CA GLU A 256 -19.57 17.24 8.67
C GLU A 256 -19.01 18.09 9.82
N SER A 257 -18.65 17.45 10.94
CA SER A 257 -18.12 18.12 12.13
C SER A 257 -16.60 18.34 12.14
N SER A 258 -15.83 17.61 11.31
CA SER A 258 -14.36 17.61 11.37
C SER A 258 -13.64 17.92 10.04
N SER A 259 -14.40 18.23 8.98
CA SER A 259 -13.87 18.50 7.63
C SER A 259 -12.75 19.54 7.61
N GLU A 260 -12.89 20.65 8.34
CA GLU A 260 -11.85 21.69 8.43
C GLU A 260 -10.51 21.14 8.94
N LYS A 261 -10.56 20.23 9.92
CA LYS A 261 -9.36 19.61 10.46
C LYS A 261 -8.71 18.66 9.47
N ILE A 262 -9.50 17.91 8.72
CA ILE A 262 -9.01 17.04 7.63
C ILE A 262 -8.32 17.88 6.56
N PHE A 263 -8.91 19.02 6.17
CA PHE A 263 -8.30 19.92 5.17
C PHE A 263 -7.00 20.53 5.69
N GLU A 264 -6.95 20.95 6.96
CA GLU A 264 -5.72 21.43 7.59
C GLU A 264 -4.61 20.36 7.54
N LEU A 265 -4.94 19.10 7.87
CA LEU A 265 -3.98 17.99 7.80
C LEU A 265 -3.52 17.72 6.37
N PHE A 266 -4.42 17.80 5.38
CA PHE A 266 -4.04 17.71 3.97
C PHE A 266 -3.10 18.84 3.55
N ASP A 267 -3.33 20.08 3.99
CA ASP A 267 -2.42 21.21 3.75
C ASP A 267 -1.04 20.97 4.42
N GLN A 268 -1.01 20.43 5.66
CA GLN A 268 0.24 20.11 6.36
C GLN A 268 1.02 19.00 5.66
N LEU A 269 0.34 17.96 5.20
CA LEU A 269 0.95 16.88 4.43
C LEU A 269 1.41 17.36 3.05
N ALA A 270 0.66 18.24 2.41
CA ALA A 270 1.04 18.84 1.13
C ALA A 270 2.32 19.67 1.24
N LYS A 271 2.53 20.36 2.36
CA LYS A 271 3.78 21.05 2.67
C LYS A 271 4.92 20.06 2.98
N THR A 272 4.66 19.01 3.75
CA THR A 272 5.69 18.14 4.32
C THR A 272 6.20 17.07 3.34
N LEU A 273 5.30 16.32 2.70
CA LEU A 273 5.67 15.14 1.89
C LEU A 273 6.61 15.46 0.70
N PRO A 274 6.49 16.59 0.00
CA PRO A 274 7.44 16.95 -1.05
C PRO A 274 8.88 17.12 -0.56
N ASN A 275 9.11 17.41 0.73
CA ASN A 275 10.44 17.50 1.33
C ASN A 275 11.03 16.12 1.68
N LEU A 276 10.20 15.08 1.64
CA LEU A 276 10.58 13.70 1.96
C LEU A 276 10.81 12.86 0.69
N THR A 277 10.98 13.50 -0.47
CA THR A 277 11.23 12.81 -1.74
C THR A 277 12.33 13.50 -2.55
N ALA A 278 12.74 12.88 -3.65
CA ALA A 278 13.61 13.48 -4.65
C ALA A 278 13.14 13.13 -6.06
N ASP A 279 13.36 14.06 -7.00
CA ASP A 279 13.17 13.80 -8.43
C ASP A 279 14.39 13.09 -9.03
N ALA A 280 14.72 11.90 -8.50
CA ALA A 280 15.89 11.13 -8.88
C ALA A 280 15.49 9.94 -9.77
N SER A 281 15.98 9.92 -11.01
CA SER A 281 15.70 8.85 -11.98
C SER A 281 16.35 7.50 -11.64
N PHE A 282 17.37 7.48 -10.78
CA PHE A 282 18.12 6.27 -10.43
C PHE A 282 17.56 5.52 -9.21
N ILE A 283 16.65 6.12 -8.44
CA ILE A 283 15.97 5.45 -7.32
C ILE A 283 14.62 4.94 -7.82
N ALA A 284 14.40 3.63 -7.73
CA ALA A 284 13.19 2.99 -8.25
C ALA A 284 11.93 3.57 -7.57
N ARG A 285 10.90 3.85 -8.37
CA ARG A 285 9.58 4.33 -7.93
C ARG A 285 9.59 5.72 -7.24
N MET A 286 10.69 6.46 -7.28
CA MET A 286 10.69 7.89 -6.95
C MET A 286 10.03 8.69 -8.08
N PRO A 287 9.36 9.80 -7.78
CA PRO A 287 9.22 10.43 -6.46
C PRO A 287 8.04 9.92 -5.62
N GLU A 288 7.19 9.04 -6.17
CA GLU A 288 5.97 8.61 -5.50
C GLU A 288 6.27 7.75 -4.25
N ASN A 289 7.35 6.97 -4.27
CA ASN A 289 7.82 6.19 -3.13
C ASN A 289 8.78 6.97 -2.22
N ILE A 290 8.26 7.98 -1.50
CA ILE A 290 9.02 8.88 -0.63
C ILE A 290 10.07 8.18 0.28
N PHE A 291 11.12 8.90 0.68
CA PHE A 291 12.26 8.36 1.42
C PHE A 291 11.90 7.59 2.69
N PRO A 292 10.98 8.06 3.55
CA PRO A 292 10.56 7.29 4.72
C PRO A 292 10.00 5.91 4.36
N VAL A 293 9.12 5.83 3.37
CA VAL A 293 8.55 4.54 2.93
C VAL A 293 9.64 3.66 2.33
N SER A 294 10.45 4.19 1.41
CA SER A 294 11.60 3.47 0.85
C SER A 294 12.57 2.93 1.91
N TYR A 295 12.77 3.66 3.01
CA TYR A 295 13.63 3.22 4.11
C TYR A 295 12.95 2.15 4.96
N LEU A 296 11.65 2.29 5.24
CA LEU A 296 10.84 1.27 5.91
C LEU A 296 10.88 -0.05 5.12
N GLU A 297 10.64 -0.02 3.81
CA GLU A 297 10.69 -1.21 2.94
C GLU A 297 12.05 -1.94 3.08
N LYS A 298 13.16 -1.20 3.03
CA LYS A 298 14.52 -1.74 3.20
C LYS A 298 14.75 -2.34 4.59
N CYS A 299 14.16 -1.78 5.64
CA CYS A 299 14.27 -2.34 6.97
C CYS A 299 13.46 -3.63 7.11
N LEU A 300 12.23 -3.68 6.58
CA LEU A 300 11.38 -4.87 6.60
C LEU A 300 12.00 -6.02 5.77
N GLU A 301 12.68 -5.70 4.67
CA GLU A 301 13.34 -6.69 3.81
C GLU A 301 14.37 -7.57 4.52
N LYS A 302 14.93 -7.10 5.64
CA LYS A 302 15.93 -7.83 6.44
C LYS A 302 15.35 -8.99 7.24
N PHE A 303 14.03 -9.04 7.39
CA PHE A 303 13.34 -10.05 8.22
C PHE A 303 12.78 -11.22 7.41
N PHE A 304 12.96 -11.20 6.08
CA PHE A 304 12.56 -12.32 5.25
C PHE A 304 13.51 -13.51 5.41
N TYR A 305 12.95 -14.72 5.35
CA TYR A 305 13.73 -15.91 5.16
C TYR A 305 14.56 -15.84 3.87
N ASP A 306 15.66 -16.57 3.89
CA ASP A 306 16.44 -16.88 2.71
C ASP A 306 15.62 -17.77 1.74
N ARG A 307 15.78 -17.54 0.43
CA ARG A 307 14.99 -18.24 -0.59
C ARG A 307 15.36 -19.72 -0.66
N ASP A 308 16.64 -20.05 -0.60
CA ASP A 308 17.10 -21.43 -0.70
C ASP A 308 16.68 -22.22 0.55
N TYR A 309 16.74 -21.59 1.72
CA TYR A 309 16.25 -22.20 2.96
C TYR A 309 14.77 -22.59 2.87
N VAL A 310 13.91 -21.71 2.34
CA VAL A 310 12.49 -22.02 2.15
C VAL A 310 12.29 -23.12 1.11
N HIS A 311 12.97 -23.03 -0.03
CA HIS A 311 12.90 -24.03 -1.10
C HIS A 311 13.24 -25.43 -0.57
N TRP A 312 14.32 -25.56 0.20
CA TRP A 312 14.73 -26.83 0.80
C TRP A 312 13.67 -27.41 1.75
N ASN A 313 13.01 -26.57 2.54
CA ASN A 313 11.95 -26.98 3.44
C ASN A 313 10.72 -27.50 2.68
N VAL A 314 10.38 -26.89 1.56
CA VAL A 314 9.31 -27.37 0.66
C VAL A 314 9.67 -28.73 0.08
N VAL A 315 10.87 -28.88 -0.48
CA VAL A 315 11.35 -30.16 -1.04
C VAL A 315 11.34 -31.26 0.02
N LYS A 316 11.81 -30.95 1.24
CA LYS A 316 11.81 -31.88 2.38
C LYS A 316 10.40 -32.34 2.75
N ALA A 317 9.45 -31.41 2.84
CA ALA A 317 8.05 -31.72 3.15
C ALA A 317 7.44 -32.68 2.12
N LEU A 318 7.68 -32.42 0.84
CA LEU A 318 7.16 -33.22 -0.27
C LEU A 318 7.86 -34.59 -0.41
N ALA A 319 9.12 -34.71 0.02
CA ALA A 319 9.82 -36.00 0.04
C ALA A 319 9.29 -36.91 1.15
N GLN A 320 9.05 -36.36 2.35
CA GLN A 320 8.54 -37.12 3.50
C GLN A 320 7.13 -37.69 3.24
N SER A 321 6.28 -36.97 2.50
CA SER A 321 4.94 -37.47 2.14
C SER A 321 4.96 -38.62 1.13
N LYS A 322 5.99 -38.70 0.28
CA LYS A 322 6.16 -39.84 -0.64
C LYS A 322 6.62 -41.11 0.08
N SER A 323 7.45 -40.98 1.11
CA SER A 323 7.92 -42.13 1.90
C SER A 323 6.81 -42.79 2.73
N SER A 324 5.81 -42.04 3.18
CA SER A 324 4.67 -42.56 3.95
C SER A 324 3.60 -43.23 3.08
N ILE A 325 3.56 -42.97 1.78
CA ILE A 325 2.68 -43.65 0.82
C ILE A 325 3.26 -45.01 0.40
N ILE A 326 4.58 -45.17 0.38
CA ILE A 326 5.26 -46.42 -0.02
C ILE A 326 5.27 -47.46 1.12
N GLN A 327 4.92 -47.07 2.36
CA GLN A 327 4.86 -47.95 3.53
C GLN A 327 3.43 -48.42 3.90
N LYS A 328 2.43 -48.20 3.05
CA LYS A 328 1.08 -48.77 3.18
C LYS A 328 0.84 -49.84 2.11
#